data_AF-L1JTH0-F1
#
_entry.id   AF-L1JTH0-F1
#
_cell.length_a   1.000
_cell.length_b   1.000
_cell.length_c   1.000
_cell.angle_alpha   90.00
_cell.angle_beta   90.00
_cell.angle_gamma   90.00
#
_symmetry.space_group_name_H-M   'P 1'
#
loop_
_entity.id
_entity.type
_entity.pdbx_description
1 polymer ?
#
loop_
_entity_poly.entity_id
_entity_poly.type
_entity_poly.pdbx_seq_one_letter_code
_entity_poly.pdbx_strand_id
1 'polypeptide(L)'
;RPVGRMCRHPFGCSKRASFGEASSRLPLYCLDHKMPQHINVNSRMCHYPECKRQPLFGDACDGVPRFCGEHRRKSDLDLVHSRCSFDGCVSIPWYGEVGKSPQYCSKHKRRNMVNL
;
A
#
# COMPACT_ATOMS: atom_id res chain seq x y z
N ARG A 1 13.77 11.17 -7.37
CA ARG A 1 13.62 10.84 -5.93
C ARG A 1 12.19 11.20 -5.53
N PRO A 2 11.30 10.25 -5.17
CA PRO A 2 9.96 10.64 -4.75
C PRO A 2 10.08 11.41 -3.42
N VAL A 3 9.69 12.68 -3.43
CA VAL A 3 9.74 13.55 -2.27
C VAL A 3 8.69 13.04 -1.28
N GLY A 4 9.14 12.55 -0.11
CA GLY A 4 8.23 12.16 0.96
C GLY A 4 7.31 13.32 1.32
N ARG A 5 6.01 13.05 1.47
CA ARG A 5 4.99 14.09 1.73
C ARG A 5 5.34 14.85 3.02
N MET A 6 5.13 16.18 3.01
CA MET A 6 5.28 17.01 4.20
C MET A 6 4.04 16.94 5.07
N CYS A 7 4.19 17.30 6.34
CA CYS A 7 3.10 17.33 7.29
C CYS A 7 2.03 18.37 6.90
N ARG A 8 0.77 17.94 6.83
CA ARG A 8 -0.42 18.75 6.46
C ARG A 8 -0.96 19.57 7.65
N HIS A 9 -0.08 20.08 8.51
CA HIS A 9 -0.50 20.90 9.63
C HIS A 9 -1.00 22.27 9.12
N PRO A 10 -2.12 22.82 9.62
CA PRO A 10 -2.72 24.04 9.09
C PRO A 10 -1.78 25.26 9.10
N PHE A 11 -0.82 25.32 10.03
CA PHE A 11 0.17 26.41 10.11
C PHE A 11 1.42 26.17 9.25
N GLY A 12 1.43 25.12 8.43
CA GLY A 12 2.60 24.69 7.67
C GLY A 12 3.63 23.99 8.57
N CYS A 13 4.19 22.87 8.10
CA CYS A 13 5.22 22.16 8.84
C CYS A 13 6.23 21.51 7.88
N SER A 14 7.51 21.84 8.07
CA SER A 14 8.62 21.34 7.23
C SER A 14 9.03 19.90 7.56
N LYS A 15 8.44 19.29 8.61
CA LYS A 15 8.71 17.90 8.98
C LYS A 15 8.01 16.95 8.00
N ARG A 16 8.67 15.84 7.68
CA ARG A 16 8.09 14.78 6.85
C ARG A 16 6.89 14.14 7.56
N ALA A 17 5.85 13.89 6.79
CA ALA A 17 4.71 13.11 7.26
C ALA A 17 5.11 11.63 7.35
N SER A 18 4.76 11.02 8.48
CA SER A 18 4.91 9.58 8.72
C SER A 18 3.66 8.96 9.36
N PHE A 19 2.77 9.79 9.89
CA PHE A 19 1.59 9.38 10.62
C PHE A 19 0.33 9.70 9.83
N GLY A 20 -0.68 8.84 9.96
CA GLY A 20 -1.97 9.01 9.30
C GLY A 20 -2.98 8.00 9.82
N GLU A 21 -4.15 8.02 9.21
CA GLU A 21 -5.24 7.11 9.54
C GLU A 21 -4.85 5.65 9.30
N ALA A 22 -5.30 4.73 10.16
CA ALA A 22 -5.01 3.31 9.99
C ALA A 22 -5.61 2.75 8.68
N SER A 23 -6.75 3.27 8.23
CA SER A 23 -7.33 2.95 6.94
C SER A 23 -6.62 3.59 5.75
N SER A 24 -6.00 4.76 5.94
CA SER A 24 -5.34 5.50 4.87
C SER A 24 -3.85 5.19 4.78
N ARG A 25 -3.39 4.76 3.61
CA ARG A 25 -1.95 4.50 3.36
C ARG A 25 -1.16 5.79 3.11
N LEU A 26 -1.78 6.94 3.39
CA LEU A 26 -1.23 8.27 3.17
C LEU A 26 -0.67 8.83 4.48
N PRO A 27 0.65 9.06 4.57
CA PRO A 27 1.19 9.83 5.68
C PRO A 27 0.77 11.28 5.52
N LEU A 28 0.04 11.80 6.49
CA LEU A 28 -0.49 13.17 6.50
C LEU A 28 0.20 14.05 7.54
N TYR A 29 0.67 13.48 8.65
CA TYR A 29 1.15 14.23 9.81
C TYR A 29 2.54 13.76 10.25
N CYS A 30 3.32 14.66 10.85
CA CYS A 30 4.59 14.32 11.51
C CYS A 30 4.35 13.80 12.94
N LEU A 31 5.42 13.41 13.64
CA LEU A 31 5.34 12.88 15.01
C LEU A 31 4.66 13.86 15.97
N ASP A 32 4.96 15.15 15.85
CA ASP A 32 4.44 16.21 16.73
C ASP A 32 2.99 16.60 16.43
N HIS A 33 2.53 16.38 15.19
CA HIS A 33 1.19 16.76 14.74
C HIS A 33 0.27 15.55 14.52
N LYS A 34 0.67 14.37 15.01
CA LYS A 34 -0.17 13.18 14.96
C LYS A 34 -1.29 13.30 15.99
N MET A 35 -2.48 12.83 15.65
CA MET A 35 -3.53 12.60 16.64
C MET A 35 -3.30 11.24 17.32
N PRO A 36 -3.86 10.98 18.52
CA PRO A 36 -3.68 9.72 19.24
C PRO A 36 -4.07 8.48 18.42
N GLN A 37 -5.08 8.60 17.56
CA GLN A 37 -5.54 7.52 16.67
C GLN A 37 -4.65 7.31 15.43
N HIS A 38 -3.76 8.25 15.11
CA HIS A 38 -2.89 8.13 13.94
C HIS A 38 -1.75 7.13 14.20
N ILE A 39 -1.57 6.22 13.25
CA ILE A 39 -0.48 5.24 13.28
C ILE A 39 0.64 5.68 12.35
N ASN A 40 1.86 5.20 12.61
CA ASN A 40 2.95 5.36 11.66
C ASN A 40 2.65 4.51 10.41
N VAL A 41 2.21 5.17 9.34
CA VAL A 41 1.81 4.49 8.11
C VAL A 41 3.01 4.08 7.26
N ASN A 42 4.18 4.69 7.48
CA ASN A 42 5.43 4.34 6.80
C ASN A 42 6.07 3.07 7.38
N SER A 43 5.87 2.80 8.67
CA SER A 43 6.43 1.64 9.38
C SER A 43 5.37 0.68 9.88
N ARG A 44 4.29 0.47 9.11
CA ARG A 44 3.34 -0.61 9.45
C ARG A 44 4.05 -1.94 9.37
N MET A 45 3.88 -2.74 10.42
CA MET A 45 4.34 -4.12 10.49
C MET A 45 3.15 -5.05 10.42
N CYS A 46 3.41 -6.28 9.97
CA CYS A 46 2.43 -7.36 10.06
C CYS A 46 1.97 -7.51 11.50
N HIS A 47 0.67 -7.75 11.70
CA HIS A 47 0.08 -7.90 13.03
C HIS A 47 0.55 -9.16 13.78
N TYR A 48 1.23 -10.08 13.07
CA TYR A 48 1.79 -11.28 13.67
C TYR A 48 3.04 -10.94 14.51
N PRO A 49 3.15 -11.44 15.75
CA PRO A 49 4.30 -11.18 16.61
C PRO A 49 5.60 -11.59 15.93
N GLU A 50 6.65 -10.79 16.11
CA GLU A 50 7.98 -10.97 15.50
C GLU A 50 8.06 -10.82 13.96
N CYS A 51 6.94 -10.59 13.28
CA CYS A 51 6.94 -10.39 11.84
C CYS A 51 7.23 -8.92 11.48
N LYS A 52 8.48 -8.64 11.09
CA LYS A 52 8.91 -7.31 10.62
C LYS A 52 8.54 -6.99 9.15
N ARG A 53 7.75 -7.86 8.50
CA ARG A 53 7.32 -7.67 7.10
C ARG A 53 6.22 -6.62 7.03
N GLN A 54 6.18 -5.85 5.94
CA GLN A 54 5.10 -4.91 5.70
C GLN A 54 3.78 -5.65 5.44
N PRO A 55 2.67 -5.18 6.03
CA PRO A 55 1.36 -5.76 5.78
C PRO A 55 0.88 -5.36 4.37
N LEU A 56 0.47 -6.36 3.61
CA LEU A 56 -0.06 -6.22 2.25
C LEU A 56 -1.51 -6.68 2.13
N PHE A 57 -1.92 -7.57 3.02
CA PHE A 57 -3.19 -8.27 2.96
C PHE A 57 -4.09 -7.86 4.11
N GLY A 58 -5.38 -7.80 3.84
CA GLY A 58 -6.39 -7.57 4.85
C GLY A 58 -7.80 -7.72 4.30
N ASP A 59 -8.77 -7.42 5.16
CA ASP A 59 -10.18 -7.54 4.83
C ASP A 59 -10.60 -6.47 3.81
N ALA A 60 -11.37 -6.88 2.81
CA ALA A 60 -11.87 -5.99 1.75
C ALA A 60 -12.89 -4.96 2.27
N CYS A 61 -13.65 -5.32 3.31
CA CYS A 61 -14.63 -4.44 3.95
C CYS A 61 -13.95 -3.31 4.71
N ASP A 62 -12.88 -3.62 5.47
CA ASP A 62 -12.15 -2.60 6.23
C ASP A 62 -11.16 -1.80 5.35
N GLY A 63 -10.67 -2.40 4.27
CA GLY A 63 -9.63 -1.81 3.42
C GLY A 63 -8.29 -1.60 4.12
N VAL A 64 -8.08 -2.22 5.29
CA VAL A 64 -6.85 -2.07 6.09
C VAL A 64 -5.94 -3.28 5.94
N PRO A 65 -4.73 -3.14 5.34
CA PRO A 65 -3.76 -4.23 5.32
C PRO A 65 -3.18 -4.42 6.72
N ARG A 66 -3.38 -5.61 7.30
CA ARG A 66 -2.91 -6.00 8.63
C ARG A 66 -1.89 -7.15 8.59
N PHE A 67 -1.90 -7.95 7.53
CA PHE A 67 -1.09 -9.16 7.41
C PHE A 67 -0.13 -9.10 6.23
N CYS A 68 1.03 -9.73 6.34
CA CYS A 68 1.92 -9.94 5.19
C CYS A 68 1.44 -11.14 4.36
N GLY A 69 2.06 -11.39 3.20
CA GLY A 69 1.66 -12.49 2.31
C GLY A 69 1.72 -13.89 2.93
N GLU A 70 2.54 -14.06 3.98
CA GLU A 70 2.70 -15.33 4.72
C GLU A 70 1.64 -15.49 5.82
N HIS A 71 1.22 -14.39 6.45
CA HIS A 71 0.28 -14.40 7.57
C HIS A 71 -1.15 -14.00 7.19
N ARG A 72 -1.44 -13.90 5.89
CA ARG A 72 -2.77 -13.55 5.38
C ARG A 72 -3.74 -14.73 5.56
N ARG A 73 -5.02 -14.42 5.78
CA ARG A 73 -6.12 -15.37 5.68
C ARG A 73 -6.43 -15.64 4.19
N LYS A 74 -7.09 -16.77 3.89
CA LYS A 74 -7.52 -17.09 2.51
C LYS A 74 -8.47 -16.03 1.93
N SER A 75 -9.27 -15.40 2.78
CA SER A 75 -10.21 -14.35 2.38
C SER A 75 -9.58 -12.96 2.28
N ASP A 76 -8.36 -12.77 2.79
CA ASP A 76 -7.70 -11.46 2.75
C ASP A 76 -7.25 -11.13 1.33
N LEU A 77 -7.52 -9.91 0.91
CA LEU A 77 -7.12 -9.40 -0.38
C LEU A 77 -5.84 -8.58 -0.27
N ASP A 78 -5.04 -8.55 -1.34
CA ASP A 78 -3.99 -7.54 -1.46
C ASP A 78 -4.67 -6.17 -1.61
N LEU A 79 -4.42 -5.29 -0.64
CA LEU A 79 -4.96 -3.93 -0.54
C LEU A 79 -3.91 -2.88 -0.91
N VAL A 80 -2.75 -3.33 -1.39
CA VAL A 80 -1.56 -2.51 -1.60
C VAL A 80 -1.25 -2.39 -3.06
N HIS A 81 -1.16 -3.54 -3.71
CA HIS A 81 -0.82 -3.61 -5.10
C HIS A 81 -2.10 -3.50 -5.92
N SER A 82 -1.97 -2.84 -7.07
CA SER A 82 -3.01 -2.91 -8.09
C SER A 82 -3.21 -4.36 -8.51
N ARG A 83 -4.41 -4.70 -8.98
CA ARG A 83 -4.69 -6.03 -9.50
C ARG A 83 -4.52 -6.03 -11.01
N CYS A 84 -4.25 -7.21 -11.55
CA CYS A 84 -4.34 -7.43 -12.98
C CYS A 84 -5.72 -6.97 -13.48
N SER A 85 -5.76 -6.16 -14.54
CA SER A 85 -6.97 -5.63 -15.19
C SER A 85 -7.77 -6.71 -15.94
N PHE A 86 -7.43 -7.99 -15.74
CA PHE A 86 -8.20 -9.09 -16.28
C PHE A 86 -9.25 -9.49 -15.24
N ASP A 87 -10.48 -9.70 -15.70
CA ASP A 87 -11.61 -9.98 -14.82
C ASP A 87 -11.36 -11.23 -13.96
N GLY A 88 -11.62 -11.12 -12.65
CA GLY A 88 -11.35 -12.18 -11.68
C GLY A 88 -9.87 -12.48 -11.40
N CYS A 89 -8.91 -11.77 -11.98
CA CYS A 89 -7.49 -12.01 -11.73
C CYS A 89 -6.97 -11.24 -10.51
N VAL A 90 -6.64 -11.97 -9.45
CA VAL A 90 -6.05 -11.41 -8.20
C VAL A 90 -4.52 -11.32 -8.22
N SER A 91 -3.89 -11.58 -9.36
CA SER A 91 -2.42 -11.53 -9.47
C SER A 91 -1.92 -10.09 -9.57
N ILE A 92 -0.73 -9.84 -9.01
CA ILE A 92 -0.04 -8.56 -9.12
C ILE A 92 0.35 -8.33 -10.59
N PRO A 93 0.01 -7.18 -11.18
CA PRO A 93 0.42 -6.83 -12.51
C PRO A 93 1.88 -6.39 -12.51
N TRP A 94 2.64 -6.94 -13.44
CA TRP A 94 4.03 -6.59 -13.70
C TRP A 94 4.23 -6.13 -15.14
N TYR A 95 3.20 -6.28 -15.99
CA TYR A 95 3.28 -6.02 -17.42
C TYR A 95 2.34 -4.88 -17.82
N GLY A 96 2.82 -4.01 -18.69
CA GLY A 96 2.03 -2.89 -19.20
C GLY A 96 2.63 -2.29 -20.46
N GLU A 97 2.00 -1.22 -20.93
CA GLU A 97 2.54 -0.39 -22.00
C GLU A 97 3.57 0.58 -21.43
N VAL A 98 4.62 0.87 -22.20
CA VAL A 98 5.67 1.83 -21.80
C VAL A 98 5.03 3.17 -21.45
N GLY A 99 5.36 3.69 -20.26
CA GLY A 99 4.83 4.97 -19.76
C GLY A 99 3.50 4.89 -19.01
N LYS A 100 2.89 3.70 -18.87
CA LYS A 100 1.71 3.48 -18.02
C LYS A 100 2.08 2.65 -16.78
N SER A 101 1.21 2.60 -15.78
CA SER A 101 1.36 1.63 -14.68
C SER A 101 1.17 0.19 -15.17
N PRO A 102 1.82 -0.81 -14.57
CA PRO A 102 1.60 -2.21 -14.93
C PRO A 102 0.13 -2.57 -14.70
N GLN A 103 -0.50 -3.17 -15.72
CA GLN A 103 -1.92 -3.49 -15.73
C GLN A 103 -2.18 -4.99 -15.79
N TYR A 104 -1.23 -5.80 -16.25
CA TYR A 104 -1.43 -7.23 -16.50
C TYR A 104 -0.38 -8.08 -15.79
N CYS A 105 -0.78 -9.26 -15.31
CA CYS A 105 0.15 -10.24 -14.75
C CYS A 105 0.85 -11.02 -15.89
N SER A 106 1.83 -11.85 -15.53
CA SER A 106 2.56 -12.69 -16.50
C SER A 106 1.67 -13.60 -17.34
N LYS A 107 0.52 -14.03 -16.81
CA LYS A 107 -0.46 -14.86 -17.50
C LYS A 107 -1.35 -14.07 -18.48
N HIS A 108 -1.59 -12.80 -18.22
CA HIS A 108 -2.50 -11.96 -19.01
C HIS A 108 -1.79 -10.86 -19.79
N LYS A 109 -0.46 -10.93 -19.92
CA LYS A 109 0.32 -10.00 -20.72
C LYS A 109 -0.02 -10.15 -22.21
N ARG A 110 -0.09 -9.04 -22.93
CA ARG A 110 -0.19 -9.01 -24.40
C ARG A 110 1.21 -8.98 -25.01
N ARG A 111 1.32 -9.35 -26.30
CA ARG A 111 2.61 -9.43 -27.03
C ARG A 111 3.42 -8.13 -26.98
N ASN A 112 2.75 -6.98 -26.93
CA ASN A 112 3.37 -5.65 -26.94
C ASN A 112 3.62 -5.06 -25.53
N MET A 113 3.43 -5.85 -24.46
CA MET A 113 3.61 -5.37 -23.09
C MET A 113 5.00 -5.73 -22.55
N VAL A 114 5.60 -4.77 -21.86
CA VAL A 114 6.90 -4.92 -21.20
C VAL A 114 6.73 -5.05 -19.69
N ASN A 115 7.76 -5.57 -19.02
CA ASN A 115 7.80 -5.62 -17.56
C ASN A 115 8.13 -4.21 -17.00
N LEU A 116 7.34 -3.71 -16.03
CA LEU A 116 7.38 -2.35 -15.48
C LEU A 116 7.44 -2.34 -13.95
#